data_AF-A0A7J6THV7-F1
#
_entry.id   AF-A0A7J6THV7-F1
#
_cell.length_a   1.000
_cell.length_b   1.000
_cell.length_c   1.000
_cell.angle_alpha   90.00
_cell.angle_beta   90.00
_cell.angle_gamma   90.00
#
_symmetry.space_group_name_H-M   'P 1'
#
loop_
_entity.id
_entity.type
_entity.pdbx_description
1 polymer ?
#
loop_
_entity_poly.entity_id
_entity_poly.type
_entity_poly.pdbx_seq_one_letter_code
_entity_poly.pdbx_strand_id
1 'polypeptide(L)'
;NDPVAKAYGISMLADYLRGSKKLVILWSPDYLDRLWCVYELAVFLRTHGKEDVILVNLDHFKLCVSLMLLQFLSIPLLSLAEQHISGRIVYVGYALGAATSFLIGQRAFGASDQWQGFCSKVERFSVHRAKCSTSADRNTLRKLITDMYGSEEKFAAI
;
A
#
# COMPACT_ATOMS: atom_id res chain seq x y z
N ASN A 1 0.50 25.82 -1.99
CA ASN A 1 0.75 25.31 -0.63
C ASN A 1 0.24 26.31 0.38
N ASP A 2 -1.07 26.35 0.60
CA ASP A 2 -1.65 27.11 1.71
C ASP A 2 -1.63 26.23 2.97
N PRO A 3 -0.86 26.57 4.01
CA PRO A 3 -0.79 25.79 5.24
C PRO A 3 -2.13 25.71 5.97
N VAL A 4 -3.01 26.70 5.82
CA VAL A 4 -4.34 26.72 6.46
C VAL A 4 -5.25 25.70 5.81
N ALA A 5 -5.35 25.70 4.48
CA ALA A 5 -6.10 24.70 3.72
C ALA A 5 -5.60 23.27 4.00
N LYS A 6 -4.27 23.10 4.15
CA LYS A 6 -3.70 21.81 4.52
C LYS A 6 -4.18 21.36 5.90
N ALA A 7 -3.99 22.18 6.94
CA ALA A 7 -4.40 21.86 8.31
C ALA A 7 -5.91 21.57 8.43
N TYR A 8 -6.73 22.32 7.70
CA TYR A 8 -8.16 22.05 7.58
C TYR A 8 -8.43 20.66 6.98
N GLY A 9 -7.74 20.31 5.89
CA GLY A 9 -7.80 18.97 5.31
C GLY A 9 -7.41 17.86 6.29
N ILE A 10 -6.38 18.09 7.12
CA ILE A 10 -5.99 17.15 8.19
C ILE A 10 -7.13 16.94 9.18
N SER A 11 -7.80 18.02 9.60
CA SER A 11 -8.88 17.93 10.59
C SER A 11 -10.10 17.16 10.07
N MET A 12 -10.38 17.22 8.77
CA MET A 12 -11.52 16.56 8.13
C MET A 12 -11.25 15.10 7.77
N LEU A 13 -9.99 14.64 7.88
CA LEU A 13 -9.59 13.31 7.45
C LEU A 13 -10.33 12.20 8.21
N ALA A 14 -10.52 12.37 9.51
CA ALA A 14 -11.22 11.39 10.32
C ALA A 14 -12.68 11.21 9.90
N ASP A 15 -13.36 12.32 9.56
CA ASP A 15 -14.74 12.29 9.08
C ASP A 15 -14.83 11.67 7.68
N TYR A 16 -13.86 11.96 6.81
CA TYR A 16 -13.77 11.34 5.50
C TYR A 16 -13.59 9.81 5.59
N LEU A 17 -12.71 9.35 6.48
CA LEU A 17 -12.47 7.92 6.71
C LEU A 17 -13.69 7.21 7.28
N ARG A 18 -14.45 7.86 8.17
CA ARG A 18 -15.72 7.34 8.71
C ARG A 18 -16.77 7.09 7.63
N GLY A 19 -16.79 7.90 6.57
CA GLY A 19 -17.72 7.73 5.44
C GLY A 19 -17.24 6.73 4.38
N SER A 20 -16.02 6.21 4.49
CA SER A 20 -15.40 5.37 3.47
C SER A 20 -15.70 3.89 3.70
N LYS A 21 -16.11 3.15 2.66
CA LYS A 21 -16.43 1.71 2.80
C LYS A 21 -15.22 0.80 2.95
N LYS A 22 -14.08 1.20 2.37
CA LYS A 22 -12.85 0.41 2.32
C LYS A 22 -11.64 1.34 2.36
N LEU A 23 -10.56 0.87 2.97
CA LEU A 23 -9.28 1.56 2.99
C LEU A 23 -8.26 0.76 2.18
N VAL A 24 -7.81 1.32 1.04
CA VAL A 24 -6.75 0.70 0.24
C VAL A 24 -5.41 1.32 0.63
N ILE A 25 -4.52 0.50 1.18
CA ILE A 25 -3.18 0.91 1.60
C ILE A 25 -2.16 0.37 0.62
N LEU A 26 -1.50 1.28 -0.10
CA LEU A 26 -0.29 0.98 -0.84
C LEU A 26 0.87 0.85 0.16
N TRP A 27 1.08 -0.35 0.66
CA TRP A 27 2.01 -0.57 1.75
C TRP A 27 3.44 -0.81 1.22
N SER A 28 4.38 -0.16 1.87
CA SER A 28 5.82 -0.31 1.71
C SER A 28 6.45 -0.35 3.11
N PRO A 29 7.71 -0.79 3.25
CA PRO A 29 8.38 -0.83 4.55
C PRO A 29 8.37 0.51 5.30
N ASP A 30 8.38 1.64 4.60
CA ASP A 30 8.34 3.00 5.14
C ASP A 30 6.92 3.55 5.36
N TYR A 31 5.86 2.79 5.03
CA TYR A 31 4.47 3.22 5.29
C TYR A 31 4.25 3.50 6.78
N LEU A 32 4.68 2.58 7.64
CA LEU A 32 4.53 2.69 9.09
C LEU A 32 5.53 3.66 9.73
N ASP A 33 6.51 4.17 8.98
CA ASP A 33 7.34 5.26 9.48
C ASP A 33 6.55 6.58 9.52
N ARG A 34 5.48 6.74 8.73
CA ARG A 34 4.78 8.02 8.56
C ARG A 34 3.62 8.12 9.54
N LEU A 35 3.66 9.09 10.46
CA LEU A 35 2.63 9.28 11.49
C LEU A 35 1.22 9.45 10.89
N TRP A 36 1.14 10.19 9.78
CA TRP A 36 -0.09 10.38 9.01
C TRP A 36 -0.73 9.05 8.57
N CYS A 37 0.07 8.17 7.97
CA CYS A 37 -0.41 6.90 7.42
C CYS A 37 -0.92 5.95 8.51
N VAL A 38 -0.27 5.97 9.68
CA VAL A 38 -0.68 5.18 10.84
C VAL A 38 -1.93 5.76 11.48
N TYR A 39 -2.04 7.10 11.54
CA TYR A 39 -3.26 7.76 11.99
C TYR A 39 -4.47 7.40 11.11
N GLU A 40 -4.34 7.43 9.79
CA GLU A 40 -5.41 7.01 8.86
C GLU A 40 -5.86 5.57 9.11
N LEU A 41 -4.90 4.65 9.23
CA LEU A 41 -5.18 3.26 9.53
C LEU A 41 -5.90 3.10 10.87
N ALA A 42 -5.40 3.73 11.94
CA ALA A 42 -5.96 3.61 13.28
C ALA A 42 -7.38 4.19 13.36
N VAL A 43 -7.64 5.31 12.68
CA VAL A 43 -8.97 5.92 12.63
C VAL A 43 -9.94 5.03 11.85
N PHE A 44 -9.50 4.48 10.73
CA PHE A 44 -10.30 3.56 9.94
C PHE A 44 -10.63 2.28 10.71
N LEU A 45 -9.64 1.62 11.32
CA LEU A 45 -9.83 0.40 12.12
C LEU A 45 -10.68 0.60 13.39
N ARG A 46 -10.79 1.83 13.89
CA ARG A 46 -11.69 2.14 15.00
C ARG A 46 -13.16 2.17 14.59
N THR A 47 -13.41 2.46 13.32
CA THR A 47 -14.77 2.69 12.76
C THR A 47 -15.22 1.55 11.85
N HIS A 48 -14.28 0.77 11.34
CA HIS A 48 -14.46 -0.35 10.40
C HIS A 48 -13.64 -1.56 10.86
N GLY A 49 -13.93 -2.73 10.29
CA GLY A 49 -13.18 -3.95 10.57
C GLY A 49 -11.86 -4.05 9.79
N LYS A 50 -11.02 -5.01 10.16
CA LYS A 50 -9.75 -5.29 9.46
C LYS A 50 -10.00 -5.82 8.04
N GLU A 51 -11.14 -6.46 7.83
CA GLU A 51 -11.64 -7.01 6.57
C GLU A 51 -11.90 -5.94 5.50
N ASP A 52 -12.13 -4.69 5.90
CA ASP A 52 -12.35 -3.56 5.00
C ASP A 52 -11.03 -2.87 4.58
N VAL A 53 -9.90 -3.33 5.12
CA VAL A 53 -8.57 -2.86 4.75
C VAL A 53 -7.98 -3.75 3.67
N ILE A 54 -7.64 -3.14 2.53
CA ILE A 54 -6.98 -3.81 1.41
C ILE A 54 -5.52 -3.37 1.40
N LEU A 55 -4.60 -4.30 1.68
CA LEU A 55 -3.17 -4.05 1.53
C LEU A 55 -2.72 -4.37 0.10
N VAL A 56 -1.97 -3.45 -0.50
CA VAL A 56 -1.32 -3.63 -1.80
C VAL A 56 0.15 -3.36 -1.61
N ASN A 57 0.97 -4.41 -1.66
CA ASN A 57 2.42 -4.28 -1.55
C ASN A 57 3.02 -3.63 -2.82
N LEU A 58 3.72 -2.51 -2.66
CA LEU A 58 4.32 -1.77 -3.76
C LEU A 58 5.44 -2.55 -4.48
N ASP A 59 6.20 -3.40 -3.79
CA ASP A 59 7.27 -4.19 -4.41
C ASP A 59 6.70 -5.31 -5.29
N HIS A 60 5.60 -5.95 -4.84
CA HIS A 60 4.86 -6.91 -5.66
C HIS A 60 4.22 -6.24 -6.89
N PHE A 61 3.66 -5.03 -6.72
CA PHE A 61 3.12 -4.27 -7.84
C PHE A 61 4.20 -3.93 -8.87
N LYS A 62 5.36 -3.43 -8.43
CA LYS A 62 6.52 -3.14 -9.30
C LYS A 62 7.00 -4.40 -10.02
N LEU A 63 7.08 -5.54 -9.34
CA LEU A 63 7.48 -6.81 -9.96
C LEU A 63 6.49 -7.23 -11.04
N CYS A 64 5.19 -7.17 -10.77
CA CYS A 64 4.14 -7.50 -11.75
C CYS A 64 4.23 -6.60 -12.99
N VAL A 65 4.33 -5.29 -12.80
CA VAL A 65 4.47 -4.32 -13.90
C VAL A 65 5.76 -4.57 -14.68
N SER A 66 6.88 -4.85 -14.00
CA SER A 66 8.16 -5.15 -14.65
C SER A 66 8.11 -6.41 -15.49
N LEU A 67 7.47 -7.49 -14.98
CA LEU A 67 7.27 -8.73 -15.73
C LEU A 67 6.36 -8.51 -16.95
N MET A 68 5.28 -7.73 -16.81
CA MET A 68 4.42 -7.37 -17.94
C MET A 68 5.20 -6.59 -18.99
N LEU A 69 5.98 -5.58 -18.61
CA LEU A 69 6.79 -4.80 -19.53
C LEU A 69 7.84 -5.67 -20.24
N LEU A 70 8.52 -6.56 -19.50
CA LEU A 70 9.49 -7.50 -20.07
C LEU A 70 8.83 -8.42 -21.11
N GLN A 71 7.60 -8.89 -20.84
CA GLN A 71 6.82 -9.67 -21.80
C GLN A 71 6.44 -8.86 -23.03
N PHE A 72 6.03 -7.60 -22.88
CA PHE A 72 5.69 -6.77 -24.04
C PHE A 72 6.91 -6.47 -24.90
N LEU A 73 8.08 -6.24 -24.29
CA LEU A 73 9.32 -5.94 -25.00
C LEU A 73 9.95 -7.17 -25.67
N SER A 74 9.68 -8.38 -25.18
CA SER A 74 10.19 -9.60 -25.81
C SER A 74 9.45 -9.97 -27.10
N ILE A 75 8.22 -9.49 -27.31
CA ILE A 75 7.41 -9.73 -28.52
C ILE A 75 8.14 -9.29 -29.80
N PRO A 76 8.58 -8.04 -29.96
CA PRO A 76 9.27 -7.62 -31.17
C PRO A 76 10.62 -8.32 -31.35
N LEU A 77 11.33 -8.62 -30.24
CA LEU A 77 12.62 -9.33 -30.30
C LEU A 77 12.47 -10.76 -30.83
N LEU A 78 11.44 -11.48 -30.38
CA LEU A 78 11.12 -12.83 -30.86
C LEU A 78 10.60 -12.82 -32.30
N SER A 79 9.81 -11.81 -32.68
CA SER A 79 9.30 -11.64 -34.05
C SER A 79 10.43 -11.35 -35.05
N LEU A 80 11.48 -10.64 -34.62
CA LEU A 80 12.68 -10.41 -35.44
C LEU A 80 13.58 -11.66 -35.55
N ALA A 81 13.57 -12.54 -34.54
CA ALA A 81 14.24 -13.83 -34.57
C ALA A 81 13.50 -14.90 -35.40
N GLU A 82 12.30 -14.58 -35.89
CA GLU A 82 11.36 -15.49 -36.55
C GLU A 82 11.72 -15.81 -38.01
N GLN A 83 12.99 -16.04 -38.32
CA GLN A 83 13.40 -16.62 -39.60
C GLN A 83 13.36 -18.16 -39.62
N HIS A 84 13.21 -18.83 -38.45
CA HIS A 84 13.36 -20.29 -38.35
C HIS A 84 12.33 -21.04 -37.47
N ILE A 85 11.40 -20.36 -36.78
CA ILE A 85 10.48 -20.98 -35.80
C ILE A 85 9.02 -20.80 -36.22
N SER A 86 8.19 -21.83 -36.00
CA SER A 86 6.74 -21.75 -36.25
C SER A 86 6.07 -20.77 -35.28
N GLY A 87 5.36 -19.76 -35.79
CA GLY A 87 4.68 -18.75 -34.95
C GLY A 87 3.71 -19.31 -33.92
N ARG A 88 3.18 -20.53 -34.10
CA ARG A 88 2.39 -21.23 -33.06
C ARG A 88 3.17 -21.45 -31.76
N ILE A 89 4.47 -21.74 -31.84
CA ILE A 89 5.34 -21.94 -30.66
C ILE A 89 5.49 -20.61 -29.90
N VAL A 90 5.60 -19.49 -30.62
CA VAL A 90 5.72 -18.14 -30.04
C VAL A 90 4.46 -17.77 -29.25
N TYR A 91 3.26 -17.97 -29.82
CA TYR A 91 1.99 -17.70 -29.13
C TYR A 91 1.78 -18.58 -27.89
N VAL A 92 2.14 -19.87 -27.96
CA VAL A 92 2.04 -20.77 -26.79
C VAL A 92 3.01 -20.35 -25.69
N GLY A 93 4.25 -20.00 -26.03
CA GLY A 93 5.22 -19.48 -25.07
C GLY A 93 4.73 -18.21 -24.36
N TYR A 94 4.10 -17.30 -25.11
CA TYR A 94 3.50 -16.08 -24.56
C TYR A 94 2.34 -16.39 -23.61
N ALA A 95 1.40 -17.25 -24.02
CA ALA A 95 0.27 -17.61 -23.18
C ALA A 95 0.71 -18.24 -21.85
N LEU A 96 1.74 -19.09 -21.89
CA LEU A 96 2.34 -19.69 -20.69
C LEU A 96 3.06 -18.63 -19.83
N GLY A 97 3.78 -17.68 -20.44
CA GLY A 97 4.43 -16.58 -19.72
C GLY A 97 3.41 -15.67 -19.01
N ALA A 98 2.35 -15.28 -19.72
CA ALA A 98 1.28 -14.46 -19.16
C ALA A 98 0.56 -15.19 -18.01
N ALA A 99 0.23 -16.47 -18.19
CA ALA A 99 -0.41 -17.29 -17.16
C ALA A 99 0.49 -17.46 -15.92
N THR A 100 1.77 -17.74 -16.10
CA THR A 100 2.72 -17.84 -14.96
C THR A 100 2.88 -16.52 -14.22
N SER A 101 2.94 -15.39 -14.93
CA SER A 101 3.00 -14.06 -14.30
C SER A 101 1.73 -13.73 -13.53
N PHE A 102 0.56 -14.10 -14.07
CA PHE A 102 -0.72 -13.95 -13.39
C PHE A 102 -0.79 -14.80 -12.12
N LEU A 103 -0.33 -16.05 -12.16
CA LEU A 103 -0.29 -16.94 -10.99
C LEU A 103 0.70 -16.47 -9.93
N ILE A 104 1.87 -15.96 -10.33
CA ILE A 104 2.83 -15.32 -9.42
C ILE A 104 2.19 -14.11 -8.76
N GLY A 105 1.50 -13.27 -9.55
CA GLY A 105 0.70 -12.16 -9.03
C GLY A 105 -0.30 -12.63 -7.99
N GLN A 106 -1.17 -13.59 -8.31
CA GLN A 106 -2.18 -14.09 -7.37
C GLN A 106 -1.57 -14.63 -6.06
N ARG A 107 -0.45 -15.35 -6.13
CA ARG A 107 0.24 -15.83 -4.92
C ARG A 107 0.90 -14.70 -4.13
N ALA A 108 1.54 -13.76 -4.82
CA ALA A 108 2.12 -12.57 -4.20
C ALA A 108 1.06 -11.68 -3.54
N PHE A 109 -0.15 -11.64 -4.09
CA PHE A 109 -1.32 -10.95 -3.53
C PHE A 109 -2.11 -11.80 -2.51
N GLY A 110 -1.58 -12.94 -2.07
CA GLY A 110 -2.18 -13.70 -0.98
C GLY A 110 -2.35 -12.84 0.27
N ALA A 111 -3.59 -12.42 0.54
CA ALA A 111 -3.91 -11.41 1.55
C ALA A 111 -3.42 -11.79 2.97
N SER A 112 -3.35 -13.10 3.27
CA SER A 112 -2.97 -13.60 4.59
C SER A 112 -1.49 -13.35 4.94
N ASP A 113 -0.57 -13.53 3.98
CA ASP A 113 0.87 -13.40 4.26
C ASP A 113 1.28 -11.92 4.38
N GLN A 114 0.69 -11.07 3.53
CA GLN A 114 0.90 -9.62 3.59
C GLN A 114 0.42 -9.02 4.91
N TRP A 115 -0.72 -9.50 5.44
CA TRP A 115 -1.27 -9.01 6.70
C TRP A 115 -0.39 -9.39 7.90
N GLN A 116 0.23 -10.57 7.90
CA GLN A 116 1.16 -10.98 8.96
C GLN A 116 2.41 -10.09 8.97
N GLY A 117 3.02 -9.86 7.80
CA GLY A 117 4.16 -8.95 7.68
C GLY A 117 3.83 -7.52 8.10
N PHE A 118 2.62 -7.06 7.79
CA PHE A 118 2.12 -5.75 8.21
C PHE A 118 1.92 -5.66 9.72
N CYS A 119 1.21 -6.62 10.33
CA CYS A 119 0.94 -6.65 11.78
C CYS A 119 2.24 -6.67 12.59
N SER A 120 3.22 -7.48 12.19
CA SER A 120 4.51 -7.54 12.90
C SER A 120 5.27 -6.21 12.94
N LYS A 121 5.04 -5.33 11.96
CA LYS A 121 5.62 -3.99 11.93
C LYS A 121 4.76 -2.96 12.67
N VAL A 122 3.44 -3.12 12.65
CA VAL A 122 2.53 -2.29 13.46
C VAL A 122 2.88 -2.45 14.95
N GLU A 123 3.14 -3.67 15.43
CA GLU A 123 3.57 -3.93 16.82
C GLU A 123 4.87 -3.21 17.22
N ARG A 124 5.74 -2.90 16.24
CA ARG A 124 7.01 -2.20 16.48
C ARG A 124 6.91 -0.70 16.26
N PHE A 125 5.75 -0.21 15.85
CA PHE A 125 5.52 1.20 15.58
C PHE A 125 5.69 2.03 16.87
N SER A 126 6.22 3.23 16.72
CA SER A 126 6.36 4.18 17.82
C SER A 126 6.07 5.59 17.33
N VAL A 127 5.09 6.22 17.97
CA VAL A 127 4.63 7.59 17.68
C VAL A 127 5.79 8.59 17.74
N HIS A 128 6.71 8.43 18.70
CA HIS A 128 7.85 9.33 18.87
C HIS A 128 8.83 9.27 17.70
N ARG A 129 9.05 8.07 17.13
CA ARG A 129 9.98 7.85 16.02
C ARG A 129 9.35 8.04 14.64
N ALA A 130 8.03 8.18 14.59
CA ALA A 130 7.31 8.38 13.33
C ALA A 130 7.76 9.68 12.64
N LYS A 131 8.03 9.62 11.34
CA LYS A 131 8.30 10.73 10.44
C LYS A 131 7.03 11.55 10.19
N CYS A 132 7.22 12.86 10.04
CA CYS A 132 6.19 13.81 9.60
C CYS A 132 6.80 14.72 8.55
N SER A 133 5.99 15.16 7.58
CA SER A 133 6.45 16.05 6.51
C SER A 133 6.86 17.42 7.07
N THR A 134 6.16 17.92 8.08
CA THR A 134 6.53 19.15 8.80
C THR A 134 6.29 19.01 10.31
N SER A 135 6.97 19.83 11.12
CA SER A 135 6.74 19.92 12.57
C SER A 135 5.34 20.44 12.91
N ALA A 136 4.78 21.32 12.08
CA ALA A 136 3.42 21.84 12.23
C ALA A 136 2.36 20.73 12.02
N ASP A 137 2.54 19.87 11.01
CA ASP A 137 1.66 18.72 10.80
C ASP A 137 1.73 17.75 11.99
N ARG A 138 2.94 17.54 12.54
CA ARG A 138 3.13 16.68 13.73
C ARG A 138 2.31 17.19 14.90
N ASN A 139 2.37 18.48 15.21
CA ASN A 139 1.60 19.05 16.33
C ASN A 139 0.08 18.91 16.12
N THR A 140 -0.37 19.11 14.88
CA THR A 140 -1.79 18.95 14.51
C THR A 140 -2.24 17.51 14.68
N LEU A 141 -1.49 16.53 14.16
CA LEU A 141 -1.78 15.11 14.31
C LEU A 141 -1.72 14.66 15.78
N ARG A 142 -0.74 15.11 16.56
CA ARG A 142 -0.65 14.79 17.99
C ARG A 142 -1.88 15.29 18.75
N LYS A 143 -2.31 16.52 18.47
CA LYS A 143 -3.54 17.06 19.04
C LYS A 143 -4.75 16.19 18.68
N LEU A 144 -4.92 15.85 17.40
CA LEU A 144 -6.01 14.97 16.95
C LEU A 144 -5.94 13.56 17.57
N ILE A 145 -4.74 13.01 17.75
CA ILE A 145 -4.52 11.72 18.40
C ILE A 145 -4.93 11.80 19.87
N THR A 146 -4.46 12.82 20.60
CA THR A 146 -4.85 13.03 22.01
C THR A 146 -6.36 13.26 22.13
N ASP A 147 -6.96 14.05 21.25
CA ASP A 147 -8.39 14.34 21.27
C ASP A 147 -9.23 13.06 21.02
N MET A 148 -8.79 12.16 20.13
CA MET A 148 -9.52 10.92 19.84
C MET A 148 -9.21 9.76 20.80
N TYR A 149 -7.95 9.55 21.16
CA TYR A 149 -7.48 8.37 21.88
C TYR A 149 -7.12 8.67 23.34
N GLY A 150 -7.16 9.93 23.76
CA GLY A 150 -6.88 10.41 25.11
C GLY A 150 -5.39 10.59 25.40
N SER A 151 -4.51 9.79 24.80
CA SER A 151 -3.06 9.96 24.92
C SER A 151 -2.32 9.29 23.75
N GLU A 152 -1.05 9.65 23.57
CA GLU A 152 -0.19 9.04 22.54
C GLU A 152 0.18 7.59 22.86
N GLU A 153 0.27 7.25 24.16
CA GLU A 153 0.56 5.90 24.61
C GLU A 153 -0.61 4.96 24.31
N LYS A 154 -1.85 5.43 24.52
CA LYS A 154 -3.05 4.68 24.14
C LYS A 154 -3.14 4.47 22.64
N PHE A 155 -2.67 5.44 21.85
CA PHE A 155 -2.60 5.32 20.40
C PHE A 155 -1.51 4.36 19.92
N ALA A 156 -0.37 4.32 20.62
CA ALA A 156 0.71 3.37 20.31
C ALA A 156 0.37 1.91 20.67
N ALA A 157 -0.68 1.69 21.46
CA ALA A 157 -1.12 0.36 21.90
C ALA A 157 -2.22 -0.26 21.01
N ILE A 158 -2.60 0.40 19.90
CA ILE A 158 -3.60 -0.06 18.92
C ILE A 158 -2.96 -1.05 17.95
#